data_AF-A0A935BW47-F1
#
_entry.id   AF-A0A935BW47-F1
#
_cell.length_a   1.000
_cell.length_b   1.000
_cell.length_c   1.000
_cell.angle_alpha   90.00
_cell.angle_beta   90.00
_cell.angle_gamma   90.00
#
_symmetry.space_group_name_H-M   'P 1'
#
loop_
_entity.id
_entity.type
_entity.pdbx_description
1 polymer ?
#
loop_
_entity_poly.entity_id
_entity_poly.type
_entity_poly.pdbx_seq_one_letter_code
_entity_poly.pdbx_strand_id
1 'polypeptide(L)'
;MASEGFNSTYDPQRPVCRTGIEAQPLANGMVYISHPEFSSLIINKESWGFLQLCTGLEIEALNEIIPERLGFRLTIDQLRSSISNFASRGLFVGSTEVSRHYRLFDASWLTARLAPLMRWIKTRWFAAATLLAFVASLVLLSLNWHRFVDEVGNAALAHPIASILLYYLTFIPVALLHEFGHATVVRHHGGEVPEVVIRSNAHFAVLSNTSVLREREAMIWYLSMGTVVDVWVWLVLLIAFHFFSHYLLLMFVLPQTIYFLIYSYSIFNNSDYLKVVASWLGQPVPSRPWNFVRDGWRQRPESDKARKLLNIMTVSLAIKIMITTLLIWTFATGVYRVLVLYAIYKFLVYLIGKWPEFAQRMRR
;
A
#
# COMPACT_ATOMS: atom_id res chain seq x y z
N MET A 1 -1.48 41.90 9.33
CA MET A 1 -0.16 41.85 8.65
C MET A 1 -0.29 40.89 7.49
N ALA A 2 -0.48 41.44 6.28
CA ALA A 2 -0.56 40.67 5.06
C ALA A 2 0.86 40.20 4.70
N SER A 3 1.05 38.89 4.55
CA SER A 3 2.30 38.31 4.09
C SER A 3 2.55 38.76 2.66
N GLU A 4 3.60 39.55 2.44
CA GLU A 4 4.16 39.77 1.11
C GLU A 4 4.54 38.40 0.53
N GLY A 5 3.76 37.94 -0.45
CA GLY A 5 4.00 36.70 -1.15
C GLY A 5 5.22 36.82 -2.04
N PHE A 6 6.41 36.58 -1.46
CA PHE A 6 7.56 36.20 -2.25
C PHE A 6 7.19 34.91 -3.00
N ASN A 7 6.88 35.04 -4.28
CA ASN A 7 6.92 33.94 -5.25
C ASN A 7 8.38 33.48 -5.36
N SER A 8 8.81 32.74 -4.34
CA SER A 8 10.15 32.18 -4.26
C SER A 8 10.18 30.95 -5.15
N THR A 9 10.73 31.12 -6.35
CA THR A 9 11.06 30.00 -7.21
C THR A 9 12.12 29.14 -6.51
N TYR A 10 11.90 27.83 -6.48
CA TYR A 10 12.86 26.89 -5.90
C TYR A 10 14.23 26.99 -6.58
N ASP A 11 15.27 27.20 -5.78
CA ASP A 11 16.67 27.20 -6.22
C ASP A 11 17.42 25.98 -5.65
N PRO A 12 17.82 25.01 -6.50
CA PRO A 12 18.56 23.83 -6.05
C PRO A 12 20.00 24.12 -5.62
N GLN A 13 20.60 25.26 -5.99
CA GLN A 13 21.95 25.65 -5.53
C GLN A 13 21.90 26.29 -4.15
N ARG A 14 20.77 26.90 -3.80
CA ARG A 14 20.53 27.57 -2.51
C ARG A 14 19.26 27.04 -1.84
N PRO A 15 19.24 25.77 -1.41
CA PRO A 15 18.04 25.19 -0.83
C PRO A 15 17.66 25.89 0.49
N VAL A 16 16.40 26.33 0.57
CA VAL A 16 15.80 26.89 1.78
C VAL A 16 14.73 25.92 2.29
N CYS A 17 14.94 25.32 3.45
CA CYS A 17 13.95 24.46 4.11
C CYS A 17 12.72 25.27 4.52
N ARG A 18 11.54 24.70 4.34
CA ARG A 18 10.29 25.34 4.77
C ARG A 18 10.29 25.56 6.28
N THR A 19 9.78 26.71 6.69
CA THR A 19 9.55 27.02 8.11
C THR A 19 8.27 26.35 8.60
N GLY A 20 8.14 26.13 9.91
CA GLY A 20 6.94 25.53 10.50
C GLY A 20 6.82 24.01 10.36
N ILE A 21 7.89 23.32 9.97
CA ILE A 21 7.93 21.85 10.00
C ILE A 21 7.93 21.38 11.46
N GLU A 22 6.89 20.65 11.85
CA GLU A 22 6.84 19.97 13.15
C GLU A 22 7.68 18.71 13.06
N ALA A 23 8.61 18.52 14.00
CA ALA A 23 9.47 17.36 14.07
C ALA A 23 9.34 16.67 15.43
N GLN A 24 9.06 15.36 15.39
CA GLN A 24 8.96 14.52 16.57
C GLN A 24 10.02 13.42 16.50
N PRO A 25 10.94 13.33 17.48
CA PRO A 25 11.89 12.23 17.55
C PRO A 25 11.14 10.93 17.82
N LEU A 26 11.54 9.87 17.12
CA LEU A 26 11.00 8.53 17.28
C LEU A 26 11.94 7.65 18.13
N ALA A 27 11.38 6.65 18.80
CA ALA A 27 12.11 5.79 19.74
C ALA A 27 13.30 5.02 19.10
N ASN A 28 13.27 4.82 17.79
CA ASN A 28 14.30 4.12 17.02
C ASN A 28 15.36 5.05 16.40
N GLY A 29 15.42 6.31 16.84
CA GLY A 29 16.38 7.30 16.34
C GLY A 29 16.00 7.94 15.00
N MET A 30 14.82 7.64 14.46
CA MET A 30 14.25 8.35 13.32
C MET A 30 13.54 9.63 13.78
N VAL A 31 13.14 10.46 12.83
CA VAL A 31 12.38 11.69 13.06
C VAL A 31 11.14 11.64 12.18
N TYR A 32 9.97 11.75 12.81
CA TYR A 32 8.72 12.01 12.12
C TYR A 32 8.61 13.52 11.88
N ILE A 33 8.31 13.92 10.64
CA ILE A 33 8.11 15.32 10.28
C ILE A 33 6.74 15.51 9.63
N SER A 34 6.07 16.61 9.95
CA SER A 34 4.77 17.00 9.38
C SER A 34 4.70 18.48 9.04
N HIS A 35 3.98 18.81 7.98
CA HIS A 35 3.77 20.19 7.53
C HIS A 35 2.46 20.32 6.71
N PRO A 36 1.76 21.47 6.74
CA PRO A 36 0.52 21.65 5.97
C PRO A 36 0.68 21.64 4.44
N GLU A 37 1.90 21.72 3.91
CA GLU A 37 2.15 21.80 2.46
C GLU A 37 2.74 20.52 1.84
N PHE A 38 3.16 19.54 2.64
CA PHE A 38 3.72 18.28 2.15
C PHE A 38 3.27 17.09 3.01
N SER A 39 3.31 15.88 2.47
CA SER A 39 2.98 14.65 3.21
C SER A 39 3.90 14.43 4.40
N SER A 40 3.39 13.97 5.53
CA SER A 40 4.26 13.61 6.64
C SER A 40 5.25 12.50 6.25
N LEU A 41 6.46 12.56 6.80
CA LEU A 41 7.57 11.66 6.47
C LEU A 41 8.23 11.12 7.73
N ILE A 42 8.84 9.94 7.61
CA ILE A 42 9.80 9.44 8.59
C ILE A 42 11.18 9.45 7.93
N ILE A 43 12.11 10.21 8.48
CA ILE A 43 13.49 10.37 8.00
C ILE A 43 14.48 10.05 9.11
N ASN A 44 15.73 9.75 8.77
CA ASN A 44 16.77 9.57 9.80
C ASN A 44 17.19 10.93 10.40
N LYS A 45 17.84 10.89 11.56
CA LYS A 45 18.29 12.08 12.28
C LYS A 45 19.26 12.92 11.47
N GLU A 46 20.12 12.29 10.68
CA GLU A 46 21.09 12.94 9.81
C GLU A 46 20.41 13.75 8.69
N SER A 47 19.37 13.18 8.06
CA SER A 47 18.56 13.88 7.05
C SER A 47 17.83 15.06 7.66
N TRP A 48 17.30 14.91 8.88
CA TRP A 48 16.67 16.02 9.58
C TRP A 48 17.69 17.13 9.90
N GLY A 49 18.84 16.77 10.45
CA GLY A 49 19.93 17.71 10.69
C GLY A 49 20.40 18.41 9.41
N PHE A 50 20.47 17.69 8.30
CA PHE A 50 20.76 18.27 6.99
C PHE A 50 19.71 19.31 6.57
N LEU A 51 18.42 18.99 6.68
CA LEU A 51 17.33 19.93 6.36
C LEU A 51 17.41 21.21 7.21
N GLN A 52 17.82 21.09 8.49
CA GLN A 52 18.02 22.23 9.37
C GLN A 52 19.17 23.16 8.95
N LEU A 53 20.15 22.66 8.19
CA LEU A 53 21.25 23.47 7.64
C LEU A 53 20.88 24.17 6.34
N CYS A 54 19.82 23.75 5.65
CA CYS A 54 19.37 24.34 4.39
C CYS A 54 18.67 25.69 4.62
N THR A 55 19.44 26.74 4.87
CA THR A 55 18.94 28.11 5.13
C THR A 55 19.14 29.05 3.93
N GLY A 56 19.34 28.51 2.72
CA GLY A 56 19.67 29.28 1.51
C GLY A 56 21.16 29.49 1.27
N LEU A 57 22.02 28.71 1.94
CA LEU A 57 23.45 28.66 1.67
C LEU A 57 23.71 27.99 0.31
N GLU A 58 24.78 28.43 -0.36
CA GLU A 58 25.30 27.76 -1.56
C GLU A 58 25.70 26.32 -1.26
N ILE A 59 25.54 25.45 -2.25
CA ILE A 59 25.80 24.02 -2.10
C ILE A 59 27.24 23.71 -1.72
N GLU A 60 28.20 24.50 -2.19
CA GLU A 60 29.62 24.39 -1.83
C GLU A 60 29.83 24.68 -0.34
N ALA A 61 29.19 25.74 0.18
CA ALA A 61 29.26 26.09 1.60
C ALA A 61 28.57 25.03 2.48
N LEU A 62 27.43 24.48 2.03
CA LEU A 62 26.78 23.36 2.71
C LEU A 62 27.71 22.14 2.78
N ASN A 63 28.43 21.85 1.71
CA ASN A 63 29.36 20.73 1.63
C ASN A 63 30.54 20.85 2.62
N GLU A 64 30.94 22.08 2.97
CA GLU A 64 31.96 22.35 3.98
C GLU A 64 31.41 22.24 5.42
N ILE A 65 30.16 22.66 5.64
CA ILE A 65 29.53 22.70 6.98
C ILE A 65 29.01 21.32 7.41
N ILE A 66 28.49 20.51 6.48
CA ILE A 66 27.90 19.19 6.79
C ILE A 66 28.86 18.28 7.55
N PRO A 67 30.15 18.13 7.15
CA PRO A 67 31.10 17.29 7.89
C PRO A 67 31.36 17.80 9.31
N GLU A 68 31.44 19.12 9.49
CA GLU A 68 31.67 19.75 10.80
C GLU A 68 30.47 19.55 11.74
N ARG A 69 29.24 19.72 11.23
CA ARG A 69 28.02 19.73 12.04
C ARG A 69 27.38 18.36 12.21
N LEU A 70 27.47 17.50 11.19
CA LEU A 70 26.77 16.22 11.15
C LEU A 70 27.72 15.01 11.14
N GLY A 71 29.04 15.22 10.99
CA GLY A 71 30.04 14.16 11.12
C GLY A 71 30.13 13.19 9.94
N PHE A 72 29.52 13.50 8.79
CA PHE A 72 29.60 12.71 7.56
C PHE A 72 29.97 13.57 6.35
N ARG A 73 30.51 12.95 5.30
CA ARG A 73 30.86 13.62 4.04
C ARG A 73 29.98 13.10 2.92
N LEU A 74 29.51 14.00 2.08
CA LEU A 74 28.86 13.69 0.81
C LEU A 74 29.69 14.29 -0.32
N THR A 75 29.61 13.70 -1.51
CA THR A 75 30.06 14.41 -2.71
C THR A 75 29.03 15.48 -3.09
N ILE A 76 29.45 16.50 -3.86
CA ILE A 76 28.52 17.52 -4.38
C ILE A 76 27.38 16.86 -5.16
N ASP A 77 27.65 15.80 -5.93
CA ASP A 77 26.61 15.07 -6.66
C ASP A 77 25.61 14.35 -5.73
N GLN A 78 26.10 13.72 -4.65
CA GLN A 78 25.24 13.11 -3.63
C GLN A 78 24.39 14.17 -2.91
N LEU A 79 24.96 15.34 -2.65
CA LEU A 79 24.27 16.47 -2.05
C LEU A 79 23.17 17.00 -2.98
N ARG A 80 23.48 17.22 -4.27
CA ARG A 80 22.50 17.60 -5.30
C ARG A 80 21.38 16.57 -5.43
N SER A 81 21.72 15.29 -5.41
CA SER A 81 20.74 14.20 -5.44
C SER A 81 19.83 14.20 -4.22
N SER A 82 20.39 14.43 -3.03
CA SER A 82 19.63 14.51 -1.77
C SER A 82 18.69 15.72 -1.77
N ILE A 83 19.19 16.89 -2.18
CA ILE A 83 18.39 18.11 -2.35
C ILE A 83 17.26 17.88 -3.34
N SER A 84 17.54 17.31 -4.51
CA SER A 84 16.51 16.98 -5.51
C SER A 84 15.45 16.02 -4.95
N ASN A 85 15.86 15.02 -4.17
CA ASN A 85 14.93 14.08 -3.52
C ASN A 85 14.02 14.80 -2.52
N PHE A 86 14.57 15.63 -1.63
CA PHE A 86 13.76 16.40 -0.67
C PHE A 86 12.87 17.45 -1.34
N ALA A 87 13.34 18.10 -2.41
CA ALA A 87 12.56 19.02 -3.23
C ALA A 87 11.35 18.31 -3.87
N SER A 88 11.55 17.08 -4.37
CA SER A 88 10.45 16.28 -4.94
C SER A 88 9.36 15.90 -3.93
N ARG A 89 9.67 16.00 -2.63
CA ARG A 89 8.75 15.81 -1.50
C ARG A 89 8.21 17.13 -0.94
N GLY A 90 8.50 18.27 -1.57
CA GLY A 90 8.00 19.58 -1.15
C GLY A 90 8.66 20.18 0.09
N LEU A 91 9.82 19.67 0.53
CA LEU A 91 10.47 20.10 1.79
C LEU A 91 11.14 21.48 1.70
N PHE A 92 11.40 21.99 0.49
CA PHE A 92 12.02 23.28 0.27
C PHE A 92 11.02 24.34 -0.19
N VAL A 93 11.29 25.59 0.14
CA VAL A 93 10.54 26.75 -0.33
C VAL A 93 10.54 26.77 -1.87
N GLY A 94 9.38 27.05 -2.47
CA GLY A 94 9.19 27.00 -3.92
C GLY A 94 9.09 25.61 -4.55
N SER A 95 9.39 24.55 -3.80
CA SER A 95 9.26 23.17 -4.29
C SER A 95 7.84 22.65 -4.07
N THR A 96 7.36 21.81 -5.00
CA THR A 96 6.04 21.18 -4.91
C THR A 96 6.20 19.67 -4.84
N GLU A 97 5.45 19.05 -3.93
CA GLU A 97 5.46 17.60 -3.79
C GLU A 97 4.82 16.92 -5.00
N VAL A 98 5.49 15.91 -5.56
CA VAL A 98 5.01 15.19 -6.75
C VAL A 98 3.77 14.34 -6.44
N SER A 99 3.66 13.82 -5.22
CA SER A 99 2.53 12.98 -4.78
C SER A 99 2.22 13.26 -3.31
N ARG A 100 1.14 13.99 -3.07
CA ARG A 100 0.69 14.34 -1.72
C ARG A 100 -0.19 13.25 -1.11
N HIS A 101 0.08 12.92 0.14
CA HIS A 101 -0.71 12.05 1.00
C HIS A 101 -1.47 12.92 2.00
N TYR A 102 -2.66 12.49 2.36
CA TYR A 102 -3.50 13.19 3.33
C TYR A 102 -3.60 12.38 4.60
N ARG A 103 -3.25 13.00 5.73
CA ARG A 103 -3.42 12.43 7.06
C ARG A 103 -4.90 12.19 7.33
N LEU A 104 -5.23 11.00 7.80
CA LEU A 104 -6.59 10.66 8.24
C LEU A 104 -6.70 10.76 9.76
N PHE A 105 -5.86 10.03 10.49
CA PHE A 105 -5.86 10.02 11.96
C PHE A 105 -4.55 9.42 12.50
N ASP A 106 -4.32 9.62 13.81
CA ASP A 106 -3.20 9.04 14.55
C ASP A 106 -3.43 7.55 14.85
N ALA A 107 -2.50 6.71 14.41
CA ALA A 107 -2.58 5.25 14.55
C ALA A 107 -1.78 4.70 15.74
N SER A 108 -1.04 5.54 16.45
CA SER A 108 -0.09 5.15 17.49
C SER A 108 -0.75 4.41 18.65
N TRP A 109 -1.89 4.92 19.12
CA TRP A 109 -2.64 4.33 20.24
C TRP A 109 -3.18 2.94 19.90
N LEU A 110 -3.81 2.80 18.73
CA LEU A 110 -4.42 1.54 18.32
C LEU A 110 -3.34 0.47 18.09
N THR A 111 -2.28 0.83 17.37
CA THR A 111 -1.17 -0.09 17.08
C THR A 111 -0.41 -0.49 18.35
N ALA A 112 -0.25 0.42 19.32
CA ALA A 112 0.35 0.10 20.61
C ALA A 112 -0.48 -0.93 21.40
N ARG A 113 -1.81 -0.88 21.32
CA ARG A 113 -2.70 -1.86 21.97
C ARG A 113 -2.73 -3.21 21.27
N LEU A 114 -2.60 -3.22 19.94
CA LEU A 114 -2.62 -4.45 19.14
C LEU A 114 -1.26 -5.16 19.10
N ALA A 115 -0.14 -4.43 19.21
CA ALA A 115 1.21 -4.97 19.11
C ALA A 115 1.53 -6.16 20.06
N PRO A 116 1.02 -6.21 21.31
CA PRO A 116 1.21 -7.38 22.18
C PRO A 116 0.60 -8.67 21.63
N LEU A 117 -0.50 -8.58 20.84
CA LEU A 117 -1.16 -9.75 20.25
C LEU A 117 -0.26 -10.46 19.23
N MET A 118 0.72 -9.76 18.67
CA MET A 118 1.67 -10.36 17.71
C MET A 118 2.47 -11.53 18.30
N ARG A 119 2.64 -11.59 19.63
CA ARG A 119 3.29 -12.72 20.29
C ARG A 119 2.54 -14.04 20.03
N TRP A 120 1.22 -13.98 19.95
CA TRP A 120 0.37 -15.14 19.65
C TRP A 120 0.26 -15.39 18.16
N ILE A 121 0.15 -14.31 17.37
CA ILE A 121 -0.02 -14.37 15.91
C ILE A 121 1.22 -14.98 15.22
N LYS A 122 2.44 -14.72 15.74
CA LYS A 122 3.69 -15.25 15.17
C LYS A 122 3.86 -16.77 15.38
N THR A 123 2.94 -17.45 16.04
CA THR A 123 3.05 -18.89 16.30
C THR A 123 2.73 -19.73 15.07
N ARG A 124 3.38 -20.90 14.94
CA ARG A 124 3.04 -21.89 13.90
C ARG A 124 1.57 -22.33 13.94
N TRP A 125 1.00 -22.36 15.14
CA TRP A 125 -0.40 -22.72 15.37
C TRP A 125 -1.34 -21.67 14.82
N PHE A 126 -1.03 -20.38 14.99
CA PHE A 126 -1.82 -19.31 14.40
C PHE A 126 -1.73 -19.31 12.87
N ALA A 127 -0.55 -19.59 12.30
CA ALA A 127 -0.40 -19.78 10.86
C ALA A 127 -1.27 -20.94 10.34
N ALA A 128 -1.26 -22.09 11.05
CA ALA A 128 -2.12 -23.22 10.72
C ALA A 128 -3.62 -22.87 10.87
N ALA A 129 -4.00 -22.14 11.91
CA ALA A 129 -5.37 -21.67 12.12
C ALA A 129 -5.82 -20.71 11.01
N THR A 130 -4.93 -19.83 10.55
CA THR A 130 -5.22 -18.92 9.43
C THR A 130 -5.37 -19.69 8.11
N LEU A 131 -4.56 -20.72 7.88
CA LEU A 131 -4.73 -21.61 6.74
C LEU A 131 -6.07 -22.36 6.80
N LEU A 132 -6.44 -22.89 7.97
CA LEU A 132 -7.75 -23.52 8.18
C LEU A 132 -8.90 -22.53 7.97
N ALA A 133 -8.76 -21.29 8.46
CA ALA A 133 -9.73 -20.23 8.24
C ALA A 133 -9.91 -19.92 6.74
N PHE A 134 -8.80 -19.85 5.98
CA PHE A 134 -8.85 -19.67 4.54
C PHE A 134 -9.56 -20.83 3.83
N VAL A 135 -9.23 -22.08 4.19
CA VAL A 135 -9.90 -23.27 3.64
C VAL A 135 -11.39 -23.27 4.00
N ALA A 136 -11.75 -22.93 5.24
CA ALA A 136 -13.14 -22.81 5.68
C ALA A 136 -13.90 -21.74 4.88
N SER A 137 -13.28 -20.59 4.61
CA SER A 137 -13.85 -19.55 3.75
C SER A 137 -14.11 -20.06 2.33
N LEU A 138 -13.17 -20.81 1.74
CA LEU A 138 -13.37 -21.42 0.43
C LEU A 138 -14.54 -22.41 0.44
N VAL A 139 -14.62 -23.28 1.45
CA VAL A 139 -15.73 -24.24 1.60
C VAL A 139 -17.06 -23.52 1.76
N LEU A 140 -17.13 -22.51 2.64
CA LEU A 140 -18.36 -21.73 2.86
C LEU A 140 -18.79 -21.00 1.57
N LEU A 141 -17.86 -20.38 0.86
CA LEU A 141 -18.16 -19.74 -0.42
C LEU A 141 -18.66 -20.77 -1.45
N SER A 142 -18.02 -21.93 -1.56
CA SER A 142 -18.46 -22.99 -2.48
C SER A 142 -19.85 -23.50 -2.15
N LEU A 143 -20.17 -23.74 -0.87
CA LEU A 143 -21.49 -24.17 -0.42
C LEU A 143 -22.57 -23.13 -0.68
N ASN A 144 -22.25 -21.84 -0.61
CA ASN A 144 -23.19 -20.74 -0.83
C ASN A 144 -23.03 -20.10 -2.22
N TRP A 145 -22.34 -20.75 -3.17
CA TRP A 145 -21.92 -20.12 -4.43
C TRP A 145 -23.10 -19.62 -5.27
N HIS A 146 -24.10 -20.47 -5.49
CA HIS A 146 -25.28 -20.11 -6.27
C HIS A 146 -26.03 -18.92 -5.64
N ARG A 147 -26.29 -19.00 -4.33
CA ARG A 147 -26.92 -17.92 -3.57
C ARG A 147 -26.12 -16.62 -3.68
N PHE A 148 -24.80 -16.67 -3.52
CA PHE A 148 -23.93 -15.50 -3.65
C PHE A 148 -24.04 -14.86 -5.04
N VAL A 149 -23.95 -15.66 -6.11
CA VAL A 149 -24.06 -15.17 -7.49
C VAL A 149 -25.43 -14.55 -7.76
N ASP A 150 -26.51 -15.21 -7.32
CA ASP A 150 -27.88 -14.72 -7.50
C ASP A 150 -28.10 -13.40 -6.76
N GLU A 151 -27.60 -13.28 -5.53
CA GLU A 151 -27.74 -12.06 -4.74
C GLU A 151 -26.90 -10.90 -5.31
N VAL A 152 -25.68 -11.16 -5.80
CA VAL A 152 -24.89 -10.16 -6.55
C VAL A 152 -25.64 -9.71 -7.80
N GLY A 153 -26.24 -10.64 -8.52
CA GLY A 153 -27.05 -10.35 -9.70
C GLY A 153 -28.28 -9.49 -9.38
N ASN A 154 -29.03 -9.88 -8.35
CA ASN A 154 -30.21 -9.14 -7.88
C ASN A 154 -29.84 -7.74 -7.38
N ALA A 155 -28.74 -7.60 -6.64
CA ALA A 155 -28.19 -6.32 -6.21
C ALA A 155 -27.85 -5.41 -7.40
N ALA A 156 -27.17 -5.96 -8.41
CA ALA A 156 -26.82 -5.24 -9.64
C ALA A 156 -28.06 -4.78 -10.42
N LEU A 157 -29.15 -5.57 -10.39
CA LEU A 157 -30.41 -5.25 -11.06
C LEU A 157 -31.23 -4.20 -10.30
N ALA A 158 -31.42 -4.40 -9.00
CA ALA A 158 -32.28 -3.55 -8.18
C ALA A 158 -31.62 -2.20 -7.86
N HIS A 159 -30.30 -2.21 -7.63
CA HIS A 159 -29.58 -1.07 -7.08
C HIS A 159 -28.21 -0.87 -7.74
N PRO A 160 -28.11 -0.65 -9.06
CA PRO A 160 -26.83 -0.61 -9.79
C PRO A 160 -25.88 0.46 -9.27
N ILE A 161 -26.37 1.70 -9.11
CA ILE A 161 -25.55 2.84 -8.64
C ILE A 161 -25.17 2.66 -7.17
N ALA A 162 -26.15 2.34 -6.32
CA ALA A 162 -25.90 2.16 -4.89
C ALA A 162 -24.95 0.98 -4.63
N SER A 163 -25.00 -0.10 -5.42
CA SER A 163 -24.09 -1.23 -5.29
C SER A 163 -22.64 -0.84 -5.59
N ILE A 164 -22.40 -0.03 -6.63
CA ILE A 164 -21.06 0.48 -6.92
C ILE A 164 -20.58 1.38 -5.77
N LEU A 165 -21.41 2.31 -5.29
CA LEU A 165 -21.03 3.23 -4.22
C LEU A 165 -20.77 2.50 -2.89
N LEU A 166 -21.66 1.58 -2.51
CA LEU A 166 -21.51 0.80 -1.30
C LEU A 166 -20.30 -0.13 -1.38
N TYR A 167 -20.04 -0.75 -2.54
CA TYR A 167 -18.82 -1.54 -2.76
C TYR A 167 -17.55 -0.73 -2.43
N TYR A 168 -17.48 0.54 -2.82
CA TYR A 168 -16.36 1.41 -2.44
C TYR A 168 -16.35 1.72 -0.94
N LEU A 169 -17.51 2.08 -0.39
CA LEU A 169 -17.63 2.48 1.00
C LEU A 169 -17.29 1.33 1.96
N THR A 170 -17.71 0.11 1.64
CA THR A 170 -17.41 -1.10 2.43
C THR A 170 -15.97 -1.59 2.25
N PHE A 171 -15.32 -1.25 1.13
CA PHE A 171 -13.90 -1.55 0.94
C PHE A 171 -13.00 -0.72 1.87
N ILE A 172 -13.36 0.53 2.18
CA ILE A 172 -12.59 1.42 3.06
C ILE A 172 -12.25 0.79 4.42
N PRO A 173 -13.22 0.34 5.24
CA PRO A 173 -12.91 -0.24 6.55
C PRO A 173 -12.06 -1.51 6.43
N VAL A 174 -12.25 -2.33 5.39
CA VAL A 174 -11.42 -3.53 5.23
C VAL A 174 -9.99 -3.17 4.84
N ALA A 175 -9.80 -2.24 3.91
CA ALA A 175 -8.47 -1.74 3.55
C ALA A 175 -7.75 -1.09 4.74
N LEU A 176 -8.48 -0.39 5.62
CA LEU A 176 -7.90 0.13 6.87
C LEU A 176 -7.45 -0.99 7.81
N LEU A 177 -8.27 -2.03 8.00
CA LEU A 177 -7.90 -3.21 8.80
C LEU A 177 -6.68 -3.93 8.23
N HIS A 178 -6.60 -4.08 6.91
CA HIS A 178 -5.44 -4.63 6.21
C HIS A 178 -4.16 -3.87 6.54
N GLU A 179 -4.17 -2.55 6.38
CA GLU A 179 -3.02 -1.70 6.68
C GLU A 179 -2.67 -1.71 8.18
N PHE A 180 -3.67 -1.83 9.07
CA PHE A 180 -3.42 -2.03 10.50
C PHE A 180 -2.72 -3.35 10.80
N GLY A 181 -2.95 -4.40 10.01
CA GLY A 181 -2.17 -5.62 10.07
C GLY A 181 -0.68 -5.34 9.91
N HIS A 182 -0.30 -4.66 8.83
CA HIS A 182 1.09 -4.24 8.58
C HIS A 182 1.65 -3.39 9.72
N ALA A 183 0.89 -2.39 10.15
CA ALA A 183 1.25 -1.48 11.23
C ALA A 183 1.58 -2.21 12.54
N THR A 184 0.77 -3.21 12.88
CA THR A 184 0.90 -3.96 14.12
C THR A 184 2.20 -4.76 14.16
N VAL A 185 2.64 -5.31 13.02
CA VAL A 185 3.94 -5.99 12.92
C VAL A 185 5.09 -4.99 13.13
N VAL A 186 5.05 -3.84 12.47
CA VAL A 186 6.09 -2.81 12.63
C VAL A 186 6.19 -2.37 14.09
N ARG A 187 5.05 -2.11 14.74
CA ARG A 187 5.00 -1.71 16.15
C ARG A 187 5.54 -2.79 17.08
N HIS A 188 5.23 -4.06 16.82
CA HIS A 188 5.76 -5.19 17.59
C HIS A 188 7.30 -5.27 17.55
N HIS A 189 7.90 -4.94 16.40
CA HIS A 189 9.35 -4.91 16.22
C HIS A 189 10.02 -3.59 16.66
N GLY A 190 9.33 -2.77 17.46
CA GLY A 190 9.86 -1.51 17.99
C GLY A 190 9.83 -0.34 17.00
N GLY A 191 9.14 -0.50 15.86
CA GLY A 191 8.85 0.60 14.96
C GLY A 191 7.75 1.51 15.49
N GLU A 192 7.66 2.69 14.90
CA GLU A 192 6.60 3.64 15.22
C GLU A 192 5.67 3.80 14.02
N VAL A 193 4.41 3.99 14.35
CA VAL A 193 3.32 4.13 13.40
C VAL A 193 2.53 5.39 13.75
N PRO A 194 3.04 6.57 13.36
CA PRO A 194 2.43 7.84 13.73
C PRO A 194 1.04 8.03 13.12
N GLU A 195 0.80 7.63 11.87
CA GLU A 195 -0.46 7.96 11.20
C GLU A 195 -0.87 6.99 10.10
N VAL A 196 -2.17 6.96 9.84
CA VAL A 196 -2.76 6.42 8.61
C VAL A 196 -3.00 7.57 7.64
N VAL A 197 -2.60 7.35 6.39
CA VAL A 197 -2.73 8.31 5.31
C VAL A 197 -3.52 7.72 4.15
N ILE A 198 -4.16 8.59 3.36
CA ILE A 198 -4.66 8.25 2.03
C ILE A 198 -3.70 8.84 0.99
N ARG A 199 -3.17 7.97 0.13
CA ARG A 199 -2.25 8.36 -0.95
C ARG A 199 -2.98 9.04 -2.09
N SER A 200 -2.25 9.72 -2.97
CA SER A 200 -2.83 10.42 -4.13
C SER A 200 -3.58 9.51 -5.11
N ASN A 201 -3.35 8.19 -5.05
CA ASN A 201 -4.06 7.17 -5.81
C ASN A 201 -5.27 6.57 -5.04
N ALA A 202 -5.73 7.22 -3.97
CA ALA A 202 -6.83 6.79 -3.10
C ALA A 202 -6.60 5.46 -2.35
N HIS A 203 -5.35 4.99 -2.26
CA HIS A 203 -5.00 3.85 -1.42
C HIS A 203 -4.68 4.30 0.00
N PHE A 204 -5.26 3.62 0.98
CA PHE A 204 -4.83 3.75 2.36
C PHE A 204 -3.41 3.21 2.50
N ALA A 205 -2.63 3.85 3.36
CA ALA A 205 -1.33 3.37 3.76
C ALA A 205 -1.06 3.81 5.19
N VAL A 206 -0.27 3.00 5.88
CA VAL A 206 0.24 3.38 7.19
C VAL A 206 1.65 3.95 7.02
N LEU A 207 1.87 5.17 7.55
CA LEU A 207 3.21 5.72 7.63
C LEU A 207 3.95 4.99 8.74
N SER A 208 4.93 4.18 8.36
CA SER A 208 5.65 3.31 9.29
C SER A 208 7.12 3.22 8.91
N ASN A 209 7.99 3.10 9.92
CA ASN A 209 9.39 2.83 9.67
C ASN A 209 9.63 1.32 9.54
N THR A 210 9.74 0.83 8.31
CA THR A 210 10.02 -0.59 8.05
C THR A 210 11.50 -0.97 8.24
N SER A 211 12.41 -0.01 8.46
CA SER A 211 13.84 -0.30 8.65
C SER A 211 14.16 -1.08 9.93
N VAL A 212 13.21 -1.11 10.87
CA VAL A 212 13.29 -1.96 12.08
C VAL A 212 13.17 -3.45 11.76
N LEU A 213 12.59 -3.81 10.60
CA LEU A 213 12.37 -5.19 10.16
C LEU A 213 13.63 -5.76 9.51
N ARG A 214 14.68 -5.95 10.32
CA ARG A 214 15.98 -6.47 9.86
C ARG A 214 15.95 -7.96 9.53
N GLU A 215 15.14 -8.70 10.27
CA GLU A 215 15.01 -10.14 10.11
C GLU A 215 14.08 -10.46 8.95
N ARG A 216 14.47 -11.44 8.14
CA ARG A 216 13.66 -11.95 7.04
C ARG A 216 12.28 -12.41 7.50
N GLU A 217 12.23 -13.07 8.65
CA GLU A 217 10.97 -13.56 9.23
C GLU A 217 10.03 -12.40 9.58
N ALA A 218 10.56 -11.34 10.20
CA ALA A 218 9.80 -10.12 10.52
C ALA A 218 9.27 -9.44 9.24
N MET A 219 10.09 -9.40 8.18
CA MET A 219 9.68 -8.87 6.89
C MET A 219 8.58 -9.73 6.24
N ILE A 220 8.69 -11.06 6.30
CA ILE A 220 7.64 -11.96 5.78
C ILE A 220 6.33 -11.73 6.54
N TRP A 221 6.37 -11.69 7.87
CA TRP A 221 5.18 -11.40 8.67
C TRP A 221 4.59 -10.04 8.35
N TYR A 222 5.43 -9.01 8.25
CA TYR A 222 4.97 -7.67 7.85
C TYR A 222 4.24 -7.74 6.53
N LEU A 223 4.84 -8.31 5.49
CA LEU A 223 4.23 -8.39 4.16
C LEU A 223 2.98 -9.27 4.13
N SER A 224 2.91 -10.33 4.94
CA SER A 224 1.75 -11.23 4.97
C SER A 224 0.58 -10.72 5.85
N MET A 225 0.84 -9.84 6.81
CA MET A 225 -0.15 -9.57 7.86
C MET A 225 -1.44 -8.92 7.36
N GLY A 226 -1.35 -8.07 6.32
CA GLY A 226 -2.55 -7.53 5.68
C GLY A 226 -3.48 -8.64 5.16
N THR A 227 -2.94 -9.61 4.42
CA THR A 227 -3.69 -10.77 3.94
C THR A 227 -4.20 -11.67 5.07
N VAL A 228 -3.41 -11.83 6.15
CA VAL A 228 -3.86 -12.58 7.34
C VAL A 228 -5.13 -11.94 7.93
N VAL A 229 -5.13 -10.61 8.09
CA VAL A 229 -6.32 -9.88 8.57
C VAL A 229 -7.50 -10.09 7.62
N ASP A 230 -7.27 -9.95 6.32
CA ASP A 230 -8.32 -10.14 5.31
C ASP A 230 -8.94 -11.54 5.37
N VAL A 231 -8.15 -12.59 5.63
CA VAL A 231 -8.67 -13.98 5.72
C VAL A 231 -9.68 -14.10 6.85
N TRP A 232 -9.36 -13.55 8.02
CA TRP A 232 -10.24 -13.59 9.18
C TRP A 232 -11.49 -12.73 8.99
N VAL A 233 -11.33 -11.54 8.39
CA VAL A 233 -12.47 -10.68 8.03
C VAL A 233 -13.39 -11.43 7.05
N TRP A 234 -12.83 -12.05 6.02
CA TRP A 234 -13.59 -12.79 5.01
C TRP A 234 -14.31 -13.99 5.61
N LEU A 235 -13.67 -14.73 6.52
CA LEU A 235 -14.30 -15.85 7.23
C LEU A 235 -15.53 -15.38 8.02
N VAL A 236 -15.39 -14.31 8.83
CA VAL A 236 -16.50 -13.76 9.62
C VAL A 236 -17.64 -13.31 8.70
N LEU A 237 -17.32 -12.63 7.61
CA LEU A 237 -18.31 -12.18 6.64
C LEU A 237 -19.03 -13.35 5.95
N LEU A 238 -18.33 -14.43 5.61
CA LEU A 238 -18.94 -15.62 5.00
C LEU A 238 -19.78 -16.43 5.99
N ILE A 239 -19.36 -16.54 7.25
CA ILE A 239 -20.18 -17.14 8.30
C ILE A 239 -21.46 -16.33 8.47
N ALA A 240 -21.35 -15.00 8.58
CA ALA A 240 -22.51 -14.13 8.66
C ALA A 240 -23.40 -14.30 7.43
N PHE A 241 -22.81 -14.37 6.23
CA PHE A 241 -23.54 -14.52 4.97
C PHE A 241 -24.29 -15.85 4.85
N HIS A 242 -23.68 -16.92 5.38
CA HIS A 242 -24.28 -18.24 5.40
C HIS A 242 -25.59 -18.23 6.20
N PHE A 243 -25.59 -17.62 7.39
CA PHE A 243 -26.77 -17.56 8.25
C PHE A 243 -27.74 -16.43 7.89
N PHE A 244 -27.22 -15.30 7.41
CA PHE A 244 -27.99 -14.10 7.11
C PHE A 244 -27.64 -13.61 5.71
N SER A 245 -28.65 -13.35 4.89
CA SER A 245 -28.41 -12.51 3.70
C SER A 245 -29.19 -11.22 3.83
N HIS A 246 -28.45 -10.13 3.78
CA HIS A 246 -29.01 -8.84 3.49
C HIS A 246 -28.03 -8.06 2.62
N TYR A 247 -28.59 -7.11 1.86
CA TYR A 247 -27.87 -6.34 0.86
C TYR A 247 -26.59 -5.69 1.39
N LEU A 248 -26.62 -5.11 2.60
CA LEU A 248 -25.44 -4.47 3.19
C LEU A 248 -24.30 -5.48 3.46
N LEU A 249 -24.60 -6.67 3.99
CA LEU A 249 -23.59 -7.70 4.24
C LEU A 249 -22.99 -8.20 2.93
N LEU A 250 -23.81 -8.38 1.89
CA LEU A 250 -23.33 -8.71 0.56
C LEU A 250 -22.30 -7.69 0.05
N MET A 251 -22.53 -6.39 0.29
CA MET A 251 -21.58 -5.34 -0.11
C MET A 251 -20.25 -5.40 0.66
N PHE A 252 -20.18 -6.04 1.83
CA PHE A 252 -18.90 -6.35 2.50
C PHE A 252 -18.27 -7.65 2.00
N VAL A 253 -19.07 -8.70 1.77
CA VAL A 253 -18.60 -10.02 1.30
C VAL A 253 -18.05 -9.94 -0.12
N LEU A 254 -18.69 -9.17 -1.00
CA LEU A 254 -18.34 -9.04 -2.40
C LEU A 254 -16.89 -8.56 -2.64
N PRO A 255 -16.44 -7.40 -2.10
CA PRO A 255 -15.06 -6.95 -2.31
C PRO A 255 -14.03 -7.93 -1.75
N GLN A 256 -14.31 -8.56 -0.60
CA GLN A 256 -13.40 -9.57 -0.02
C GLN A 256 -13.31 -10.82 -0.87
N THR A 257 -14.45 -11.30 -1.37
CA THR A 257 -14.50 -12.45 -2.27
C THR A 257 -13.76 -12.16 -3.57
N ILE A 258 -13.95 -10.99 -4.17
CA ILE A 258 -13.18 -10.55 -5.34
C ILE A 258 -11.68 -10.45 -5.03
N TYR A 259 -11.30 -9.89 -3.88
CA TYR A 259 -9.91 -9.80 -3.45
C TYR A 259 -9.28 -11.20 -3.37
N PHE A 260 -9.89 -12.14 -2.68
CA PHE A 260 -9.34 -13.49 -2.53
C PHE A 260 -9.34 -14.28 -3.83
N LEU A 261 -10.40 -14.16 -4.64
CA LEU A 261 -10.50 -14.88 -5.90
C LEU A 261 -9.61 -14.31 -7.01
N ILE A 262 -9.20 -13.04 -7.00
CA ILE A 262 -8.47 -12.43 -8.13
C ILE A 262 -7.12 -11.83 -7.73
N TYR A 263 -7.02 -11.27 -6.53
CA TYR A 263 -5.90 -10.41 -6.14
C TYR A 263 -4.95 -11.03 -5.11
N SER A 264 -5.43 -11.88 -4.20
CA SER A 264 -4.62 -12.43 -3.10
C SER A 264 -3.37 -13.19 -3.55
N TYR A 265 -3.43 -13.85 -4.71
CA TYR A 265 -2.31 -14.55 -5.34
C TYR A 265 -1.82 -13.83 -6.61
N SER A 266 -2.27 -12.60 -6.85
CA SER A 266 -1.78 -11.79 -7.97
C SER A 266 -0.30 -11.50 -7.75
N ILE A 267 0.51 -11.67 -8.80
CA ILE A 267 1.95 -11.37 -8.82
C ILE A 267 2.25 -10.05 -9.53
N PHE A 268 1.23 -9.23 -9.74
CA PHE A 268 1.31 -7.97 -10.45
C PHE A 268 1.01 -6.80 -9.52
N ASN A 269 1.39 -5.59 -9.93
CA ASN A 269 1.14 -4.34 -9.22
C ASN A 269 1.76 -4.26 -7.82
N ASN A 270 2.95 -4.85 -7.64
CA ASN A 270 3.67 -4.80 -6.35
C ASN A 270 2.81 -5.34 -5.19
N SER A 271 2.08 -6.44 -5.44
CA SER A 271 1.26 -7.12 -4.44
C SER A 271 2.10 -7.66 -3.30
N ASP A 272 1.50 -7.79 -2.12
CA ASP A 272 2.22 -8.31 -0.97
C ASP A 272 2.58 -9.77 -1.12
N TYR A 273 1.75 -10.57 -1.81
CA TYR A 273 2.10 -11.94 -2.18
C TYR A 273 3.43 -12.03 -2.95
N LEU A 274 3.62 -11.18 -3.98
CA LEU A 274 4.89 -11.16 -4.71
C LEU A 274 6.06 -10.77 -3.80
N LYS A 275 5.87 -9.76 -2.94
CA LYS A 275 6.91 -9.33 -2.00
C LYS A 275 7.26 -10.43 -1.00
N VAL A 276 6.25 -11.16 -0.48
CA VAL A 276 6.43 -12.30 0.42
C VAL A 276 7.23 -13.40 -0.27
N VAL A 277 6.82 -13.81 -1.48
CA VAL A 277 7.52 -14.87 -2.23
C VAL A 277 8.95 -14.45 -2.57
N ALA A 278 9.15 -13.22 -3.04
CA ALA A 278 10.48 -12.68 -3.35
C ALA A 278 11.37 -12.65 -2.11
N SER A 279 10.85 -12.14 -0.98
CA SER A 279 11.53 -12.16 0.33
C SER A 279 11.86 -13.58 0.77
N TRP A 280 10.92 -14.53 0.65
CA TRP A 280 11.07 -15.95 0.99
C TRP A 280 12.02 -16.72 0.06
N LEU A 281 12.28 -16.24 -1.14
CA LEU A 281 13.33 -16.77 -2.03
C LEU A 281 14.65 -16.00 -1.91
N GLY A 282 14.65 -14.83 -1.28
CA GLY A 282 15.83 -13.96 -1.19
C GLY A 282 16.18 -13.40 -2.57
N GLN A 283 15.14 -12.95 -3.28
CA GLN A 283 15.23 -12.30 -4.58
C GLN A 283 14.65 -10.88 -4.47
N PRO A 284 15.19 -9.91 -5.22
CA PRO A 284 14.56 -8.60 -5.33
C PRO A 284 13.19 -8.76 -5.99
N VAL A 285 12.24 -7.93 -5.57
CA VAL A 285 10.93 -7.85 -6.22
C VAL A 285 11.14 -7.31 -7.64
N PRO A 286 10.70 -8.02 -8.69
CA PRO A 286 10.82 -7.51 -10.05
C PRO A 286 10.07 -6.19 -10.21
N SER A 287 10.75 -5.14 -10.66
CA SER A 287 10.13 -3.83 -10.92
C SER A 287 9.10 -3.90 -12.06
N ARG A 288 9.26 -4.84 -12.98
CA ARG A 288 8.33 -5.15 -14.08
C ARG A 288 8.00 -6.65 -14.08
N PRO A 289 7.06 -7.11 -13.23
CA PRO A 289 6.76 -8.53 -13.08
C PRO A 289 6.38 -9.23 -14.40
N TRP A 290 5.66 -8.54 -15.28
CA TRP A 290 5.28 -9.07 -16.59
C TRP A 290 6.49 -9.32 -17.50
N ASN A 291 7.42 -8.35 -17.57
CA ASN A 291 8.64 -8.51 -18.35
C ASN A 291 9.48 -9.65 -17.78
N PHE A 292 9.60 -9.75 -16.45
CA PHE A 292 10.32 -10.84 -15.82
C PHE A 292 9.75 -12.23 -16.20
N VAL A 293 8.42 -12.41 -16.17
CA VAL A 293 7.78 -13.67 -16.58
C VAL A 293 7.99 -13.95 -18.06
N ARG A 294 7.71 -12.97 -18.92
CA ARG A 294 7.85 -13.08 -20.38
C ARG A 294 9.28 -13.40 -20.79
N ASP A 295 10.23 -12.66 -20.26
CA ASP A 295 11.65 -12.81 -20.58
C ASP A 295 12.17 -14.13 -20.00
N GLY A 296 11.71 -14.53 -18.80
CA GLY A 296 12.02 -15.82 -18.19
C GLY A 296 11.49 -17.03 -18.95
N TRP A 297 10.34 -16.92 -19.62
CA TRP A 297 9.84 -17.97 -20.53
C TRP A 297 10.63 -18.08 -21.83
N ARG A 298 11.18 -16.96 -22.32
CA ARG A 298 12.03 -16.95 -23.52
C ARG A 298 13.44 -17.44 -23.22
N GLN A 299 13.98 -16.99 -22.09
CA GLN A 299 15.32 -17.29 -21.63
C GLN A 299 15.27 -17.66 -20.16
N ARG A 300 15.55 -18.92 -19.87
CA ARG A 300 15.49 -19.46 -18.52
C ARG A 300 16.47 -18.69 -17.62
N PRO A 301 16.04 -18.17 -16.44
CA PRO A 301 16.95 -17.50 -15.53
C PRO A 301 18.09 -18.40 -15.09
N GLU A 302 19.30 -17.85 -14.98
CA GLU A 302 20.50 -18.61 -14.59
C GLU A 302 20.44 -19.05 -13.12
N SER A 303 19.99 -18.15 -12.24
CA SER A 303 19.84 -18.40 -10.80
C SER A 303 18.70 -19.38 -10.50
N ASP A 304 18.97 -20.40 -9.67
CA ASP A 304 17.93 -21.32 -9.16
C ASP A 304 16.79 -20.60 -8.42
N LYS A 305 17.13 -19.57 -7.64
CA LYS A 305 16.14 -18.75 -6.92
C LYS A 305 15.25 -17.97 -7.88
N ALA A 306 15.82 -17.43 -8.96
CA ALA A 306 15.07 -16.72 -10.00
C ALA A 306 14.17 -17.69 -10.79
N ARG A 307 14.63 -18.93 -11.04
CA ARG A 307 13.81 -19.99 -11.65
C ARG A 307 12.63 -20.38 -10.78
N LYS A 308 12.84 -20.54 -9.46
CA LYS A 308 11.75 -20.81 -8.49
C LYS A 308 10.74 -19.66 -8.47
N LEU A 309 11.21 -18.42 -8.45
CA LEU A 309 10.33 -17.25 -8.53
C LEU A 309 9.50 -17.23 -9.81
N LEU A 310 10.14 -17.48 -10.97
CA LEU A 310 9.46 -17.58 -12.27
C LEU A 310 8.38 -18.68 -12.26
N ASN A 311 8.66 -19.85 -11.70
CA ASN A 311 7.70 -20.95 -11.62
C ASN A 311 6.49 -20.57 -10.77
N ILE A 312 6.71 -20.02 -9.57
CA ILE A 312 5.63 -19.56 -8.69
C ILE A 312 4.80 -18.49 -9.39
N MET A 313 5.46 -17.53 -10.05
CA MET A 313 4.80 -16.48 -10.80
C MET A 313 3.95 -17.03 -11.97
N THR A 314 4.48 -18.02 -12.69
CA THR A 314 3.77 -18.70 -13.79
C THR A 314 2.53 -19.42 -13.29
N VAL A 315 2.63 -20.19 -12.20
CA VAL A 315 1.49 -20.89 -11.58
C VAL A 315 0.43 -19.89 -11.10
N SER A 316 0.85 -18.82 -10.42
CA SER A 316 -0.06 -17.75 -9.98
C SER A 316 -0.81 -17.11 -11.14
N LEU A 317 -0.12 -16.83 -12.25
CA LEU A 317 -0.74 -16.27 -13.45
C LEU A 317 -1.76 -17.24 -14.07
N ALA A 318 -1.43 -18.53 -14.15
CA ALA A 318 -2.34 -19.55 -14.67
C ALA A 318 -3.61 -19.66 -13.81
N ILE A 319 -3.47 -19.73 -12.48
CA ILE A 319 -4.59 -19.74 -11.53
C ILE A 319 -5.45 -18.48 -11.72
N LYS A 320 -4.81 -17.31 -11.89
CA LYS A 320 -5.51 -16.03 -12.09
C LYS A 320 -6.35 -16.03 -13.35
N ILE A 321 -5.79 -16.49 -14.46
CA ILE A 321 -6.49 -16.59 -15.74
C ILE A 321 -7.67 -17.55 -15.58
N MET A 322 -7.45 -18.74 -15.01
CA MET A 322 -8.49 -19.74 -14.79
C MET A 322 -9.66 -19.19 -13.96
N ILE A 323 -9.40 -18.60 -12.79
CA ILE A 323 -10.45 -18.05 -11.93
C ILE A 323 -11.14 -16.85 -12.60
N THR A 324 -10.40 -15.98 -13.27
CA THR A 324 -10.98 -14.84 -13.99
C THR A 324 -11.92 -15.32 -15.10
N THR A 325 -11.52 -16.32 -15.88
CA THR A 325 -12.36 -16.92 -16.92
C THR A 325 -13.61 -17.57 -16.32
N LEU A 326 -13.47 -18.31 -15.21
CA LEU A 326 -14.60 -18.90 -14.50
C LEU A 326 -15.60 -17.83 -14.02
N LEU A 327 -15.12 -16.73 -13.45
CA LEU A 327 -15.98 -15.63 -13.01
C LEU A 327 -16.68 -14.95 -14.18
N ILE A 328 -15.96 -14.67 -15.27
CA ILE A 328 -16.54 -14.10 -16.49
C ILE A 328 -17.63 -15.04 -17.02
N TRP A 329 -17.36 -16.34 -17.12
CA TRP A 329 -18.34 -17.33 -17.56
C TRP A 329 -19.58 -17.35 -16.67
N THR A 330 -19.38 -17.40 -15.35
CA THR A 330 -20.45 -17.46 -14.35
C THR A 330 -21.41 -16.29 -14.51
N PHE A 331 -20.89 -15.07 -14.60
CA PHE A 331 -21.73 -13.89 -14.75
C PHE A 331 -22.22 -13.67 -16.19
N ALA A 332 -21.51 -14.13 -17.21
CA ALA A 332 -21.97 -14.03 -18.60
C ALA A 332 -23.23 -14.90 -18.86
N THR A 333 -23.28 -16.08 -18.24
CA THR A 333 -24.38 -17.04 -18.40
C THR A 333 -25.56 -16.76 -17.48
N GLY A 334 -25.31 -16.32 -16.24
CA GLY A 334 -26.36 -16.02 -15.27
C GLY A 334 -26.87 -14.58 -15.31
N VAL A 335 -25.98 -13.59 -15.23
CA VAL A 335 -26.35 -12.17 -15.01
C VAL A 335 -25.34 -11.21 -15.66
N TYR A 336 -25.37 -11.11 -17.00
CA TYR A 336 -24.36 -10.35 -17.77
C TYR A 336 -24.23 -8.87 -17.35
N ARG A 337 -25.28 -8.29 -16.75
CA ARG A 337 -25.26 -6.91 -16.25
C ARG A 337 -24.22 -6.69 -15.14
N VAL A 338 -23.86 -7.71 -14.37
CA VAL A 338 -22.75 -7.62 -13.39
C VAL A 338 -21.44 -7.34 -14.12
N LEU A 339 -21.20 -7.96 -15.28
CA LEU A 339 -20.01 -7.71 -16.09
C LEU A 339 -20.01 -6.28 -16.67
N VAL A 340 -21.18 -5.79 -17.09
CA VAL A 340 -21.33 -4.41 -17.57
C VAL A 340 -21.00 -3.41 -16.44
N LEU A 341 -21.57 -3.59 -15.25
CA LEU A 341 -21.27 -2.75 -14.09
C LEU A 341 -19.80 -2.83 -13.70
N TYR A 342 -19.18 -4.00 -13.76
CA TYR A 342 -17.75 -4.16 -13.52
C TYR A 342 -16.90 -3.43 -14.57
N ALA A 343 -17.29 -3.47 -15.84
CA ALA A 343 -16.61 -2.73 -16.91
C ALA A 343 -16.74 -1.21 -16.71
N ILE A 344 -17.95 -0.72 -16.38
CA ILE A 344 -18.18 0.69 -16.01
C ILE A 344 -17.31 1.06 -14.81
N TYR A 345 -17.30 0.23 -13.76
CA TYR A 345 -16.45 0.42 -12.59
C TYR A 345 -14.97 0.53 -12.98
N LYS A 346 -14.44 -0.40 -13.78
CA LYS A 346 -13.04 -0.37 -14.23
C LYS A 346 -12.72 0.87 -15.06
N PHE A 347 -13.66 1.30 -15.90
CA PHE A 347 -13.54 2.53 -16.66
C PHE A 347 -13.52 3.75 -15.75
N LEU A 348 -14.39 3.83 -14.75
CA LEU A 348 -14.41 4.91 -13.75
C LEU A 348 -13.11 4.96 -12.94
N VAL A 349 -12.62 3.81 -12.44
CA VAL A 349 -11.32 3.72 -11.75
C VAL A 349 -10.20 4.24 -12.65
N TYR A 350 -10.19 3.83 -13.92
CA TYR A 350 -9.18 4.26 -14.88
C TYR A 350 -9.22 5.78 -15.11
N LEU A 351 -10.42 6.36 -15.29
CA LEU A 351 -10.60 7.80 -15.45
C LEU A 351 -10.15 8.57 -14.20
N ILE A 352 -10.54 8.13 -13.01
CA ILE A 352 -10.14 8.76 -11.74
C ILE A 352 -8.62 8.67 -11.56
N GLY A 353 -8.01 7.52 -11.85
CA GLY A 353 -6.56 7.35 -11.77
C GLY A 353 -5.78 8.26 -12.74
N LYS A 354 -6.38 8.62 -13.88
CA LYS A 354 -5.82 9.53 -14.88
C LYS A 354 -6.19 11.00 -14.66
N TRP A 355 -7.05 11.29 -13.68
CA TRP A 355 -7.51 12.64 -13.38
C TRP A 355 -6.38 13.63 -13.09
N PRO A 356 -5.33 13.30 -12.32
CA PRO A 356 -4.23 14.24 -12.07
C PRO A 356 -3.48 14.64 -13.35
N GLU A 357 -3.22 13.68 -14.25
CA GLU A 357 -2.57 13.95 -15.54
C GLU A 357 -3.46 14.83 -16.42
N PHE A 358 -4.77 14.58 -16.44
CA PHE A 358 -5.74 15.37 -17.19
C PHE A 358 -5.86 16.80 -16.64
N ALA A 359 -5.98 16.96 -15.32
CA ALA A 359 -6.04 18.24 -14.66
C ALA A 359 -4.76 19.08 -14.86
N GLN A 360 -3.59 18.44 -14.89
CA GLN A 360 -2.33 19.11 -15.21
C GLN A 360 -2.28 19.59 -16.67
N ARG A 361 -2.83 18.83 -17.63
CA ARG A 361 -2.90 19.25 -19.04
C ARG A 361 -3.82 20.44 -19.25
N MET A 362 -4.96 20.51 -18.55
CA MET A 362 -5.91 21.62 -18.65
C MET A 362 -5.40 22.93 -18.04
N ARG A 363 -4.36 22.88 -17.20
CA ARG A 363 -3.72 24.06 -16.60
C ARG A 363 -2.55 24.61 -17.42
N ARG A 364 -2.17 23.94 -18.51
CA ARG A 364 -1.18 24.39 -19.50
C ARG A 364 -1.91 24.92 -20.72
#